data_AF-F9X8E0-F1
#
_entry.id   AF-F9X8E0-F1
#
_cell.length_a   1.000
_cell.length_b   1.000
_cell.length_c   1.000
_cell.angle_alpha   90.00
_cell.angle_beta   90.00
_cell.angle_gamma   90.00
#
_symmetry.space_group_name_H-M   'P 1'
#
loop_
_entity.id
_entity.type
_entity.pdbx_description
1 polymer ?
#
loop_
_entity_poly.entity_id
_entity_poly.type
_entity_poly.pdbx_seq_one_letter_code
_entity_poly.pdbx_strand_id
1 'polypeptide(L)'
;MALSDLINPFHIYVFSTSFWYFLRGIVRVIDPATVCGWFRPPSQGFVDPNDLELYTTRTDAYCLLALSFILLIISDAVPLPSSYTTSALVPPPSDTTRPKSPYARAIIFVTLLHHAATCAGAYTHWVKPTHWTVAMSIGVWGNLALIAVGIVALRSDFDGKRDVVAAGRKVGKTA
;
A
#
# COMPACT_ATOMS: atom_id res chain seq x y z
N MET A 1 -3.72 20.66 -7.30
CA MET A 1 -3.39 19.35 -7.90
C MET A 1 -4.37 19.13 -9.04
N ALA A 2 -3.91 18.84 -10.26
CA ALA A 2 -4.81 18.59 -11.39
C ALA A 2 -5.34 17.15 -11.33
N LEU A 3 -6.50 16.88 -11.95
CA LEU A 3 -7.07 15.52 -12.00
C LEU A 3 -6.10 14.51 -12.65
N SER A 4 -5.34 14.95 -13.65
CA SER A 4 -4.27 14.19 -14.31
C SER A 4 -3.16 13.74 -13.35
N ASP A 5 -2.90 14.53 -12.30
CA ASP A 5 -1.88 14.20 -11.30
C ASP A 5 -2.41 13.10 -10.37
N LEU A 6 -3.70 13.16 -10.01
CA LEU A 6 -4.36 12.19 -9.13
C LEU A 6 -4.50 10.80 -9.77
N ILE A 7 -4.73 10.76 -11.08
CA ILE A 7 -4.89 9.51 -11.86
C ILE A 7 -3.53 8.94 -12.35
N ASN A 8 -2.41 9.50 -11.90
CA ASN A 8 -1.10 8.90 -12.18
C ASN A 8 -1.03 7.49 -11.55
N PRO A 9 -0.44 6.49 -12.23
CA PRO A 9 -0.26 5.14 -11.67
C PRO A 9 0.32 5.08 -10.25
N PHE A 10 1.23 5.99 -9.89
CA PHE A 10 1.76 6.11 -8.52
C PHE A 10 0.65 6.42 -7.50
N HIS A 11 -0.13 7.47 -7.73
CA HIS A 11 -1.19 7.89 -6.81
C HIS A 11 -2.32 6.86 -6.75
N ILE A 12 -2.70 6.28 -7.89
CA ILE A 12 -3.69 5.19 -7.93
C ILE A 12 -3.23 4.03 -7.04
N TYR A 13 -1.98 3.58 -7.18
CA TYR A 13 -1.46 2.50 -6.37
C TYR A 13 -1.41 2.87 -4.89
N VAL A 14 -0.82 4.02 -4.55
CA VAL A 14 -0.66 4.44 -3.14
C VAL A 14 -2.00 4.63 -2.45
N PHE A 15 -2.99 5.23 -3.10
CA PHE A 15 -4.33 5.37 -2.54
C PHE A 15 -5.07 4.06 -2.43
N SER A 16 -4.90 3.15 -3.40
CA SER A 16 -5.50 1.81 -3.32
C SER A 16 -4.90 1.00 -2.16
N THR A 17 -3.58 1.04 -1.99
CA THR A 17 -2.89 0.38 -0.87
C THR A 17 -3.25 1.03 0.46
N SER A 18 -3.28 2.36 0.56
CA SER A 18 -3.71 3.07 1.76
C SER A 18 -5.16 2.72 2.13
N PHE A 19 -6.08 2.76 1.16
CA PHE A 19 -7.47 2.36 1.35
C PHE A 19 -7.58 0.92 1.85
N TRP A 20 -6.84 -0.01 1.25
CA TRP A 20 -6.82 -1.41 1.67
C TRP A 20 -6.37 -1.58 3.13
N TYR A 21 -5.29 -0.89 3.53
CA TYR A 21 -4.82 -0.91 4.91
C TYR A 21 -5.79 -0.23 5.87
N PHE A 22 -6.36 0.92 5.49
CA PHE A 22 -7.33 1.63 6.30
C PHE A 22 -8.58 0.79 6.56
N LEU A 23 -9.19 0.25 5.50
CA LEU A 23 -10.38 -0.59 5.58
C LEU A 23 -10.14 -1.81 6.47
N ARG A 24 -9.01 -2.51 6.27
CA ARG A 24 -8.64 -3.66 7.10
C ARG A 24 -8.33 -3.28 8.55
N GLY A 25 -7.67 -2.15 8.77
CA GLY A 25 -7.33 -1.66 10.10
C GLY A 25 -8.57 -1.25 10.88
N ILE A 26 -9.45 -0.43 10.29
CA ILE A 26 -10.58 0.14 11.02
C ILE A 26 -11.60 -0.94 11.45
N VAL A 27 -11.88 -1.92 10.60
CA VAL A 27 -12.79 -3.02 10.97
C VAL A 27 -12.24 -3.87 12.13
N ARG A 28 -10.91 -4.04 12.20
CA ARG A 28 -10.24 -4.74 13.32
C ARG A 28 -10.25 -3.94 14.61
N VAL A 29 -10.29 -2.61 14.55
CA VAL A 29 -10.42 -1.76 15.74
C VAL A 29 -11.85 -1.81 16.28
N ILE A 30 -12.84 -1.65 15.39
CA ILE A 30 -14.26 -1.56 15.77
C ILE A 30 -14.77 -2.91 16.28
N ASP A 31 -14.53 -3.99 15.54
CA ASP A 31 -15.02 -5.32 15.89
C ASP A 31 -13.97 -6.41 15.62
N PRO A 32 -12.94 -6.51 16.48
CA PRO A 32 -11.90 -7.52 16.33
C PRO A 32 -12.43 -8.96 16.44
N ALA A 33 -13.51 -9.18 17.19
CA ALA A 33 -14.06 -10.52 17.41
C ALA A 33 -14.67 -11.10 16.13
N THR A 34 -15.47 -10.30 15.43
CA THR A 34 -16.02 -10.69 14.12
C THR A 34 -14.90 -10.91 13.10
N VAL A 35 -13.84 -10.08 13.13
CA VAL A 35 -12.70 -10.26 12.24
C VAL A 35 -11.95 -11.57 12.51
N CYS A 36 -11.75 -11.97 13.77
CA CYS A 36 -11.22 -13.29 14.11
C CYS A 36 -12.10 -14.41 13.53
N GLY A 37 -13.43 -14.25 13.61
CA GLY A 37 -14.39 -15.18 13.01
C GLY A 37 -14.24 -15.32 11.49
N TRP A 38 -13.98 -14.23 10.77
CA TRP A 38 -13.76 -14.26 9.32
C TRP A 38 -12.53 -15.05 8.89
N PHE A 39 -11.48 -15.05 9.71
CA PHE A 39 -10.25 -15.79 9.45
C PHE A 39 -10.28 -17.23 9.97
N ARG A 40 -11.29 -17.59 10.76
CA ARG A 40 -11.42 -18.92 11.34
C ARG A 40 -11.78 -19.96 10.28
N PRO A 41 -11.06 -21.09 10.19
CA PRO A 41 -11.42 -22.20 9.34
C PRO A 41 -12.81 -22.75 9.69
N PRO A 42 -13.71 -23.00 8.72
CA PRO A 42 -14.99 -23.64 8.98
C PRO A 42 -14.88 -24.98 9.72
N SER A 43 -13.79 -25.72 9.51
CA SER A 43 -13.52 -26.99 10.20
C SER A 43 -13.33 -26.86 11.72
N GLN A 44 -13.07 -25.66 12.24
CA GLN A 44 -12.92 -25.41 13.68
C GLN A 44 -14.25 -25.04 14.36
N GLY A 45 -15.32 -24.84 13.59
CA GLY A 45 -16.64 -24.46 14.11
C GLY A 45 -16.68 -23.03 14.68
N PHE A 46 -17.77 -22.74 15.39
CA PHE A 46 -18.00 -21.45 16.06
C PHE A 46 -17.43 -21.51 17.46
N VAL A 47 -16.18 -21.08 17.59
CA VAL A 47 -15.50 -20.96 18.88
C VAL A 47 -15.15 -19.49 19.07
N ASP A 48 -15.36 -18.98 20.28
CA ASP A 48 -15.07 -17.59 20.60
C ASP A 48 -13.56 -17.27 20.46
N PRO A 49 -13.20 -16.05 20.05
CA PRO A 49 -11.81 -15.65 19.96
C PRO A 49 -11.19 -15.55 21.35
N ASN A 50 -10.00 -16.12 21.50
CA ASN A 50 -9.25 -16.01 22.75
C ASN A 50 -8.55 -14.65 22.90
N ASP A 51 -8.03 -14.37 24.09
CA ASP A 51 -7.39 -13.10 24.41
C ASP A 51 -6.19 -12.77 23.49
N LEU A 52 -5.39 -13.78 23.12
CA LEU A 52 -4.26 -13.60 22.20
C LEU A 52 -4.71 -13.26 20.78
N GLU A 53 -5.76 -13.92 20.28
CA GLU A 53 -6.32 -13.61 18.96
C GLU A 53 -6.84 -12.16 18.90
N LEU A 54 -7.54 -11.71 19.94
CA LEU A 54 -8.04 -10.35 20.05
C LEU A 54 -6.89 -9.34 20.16
N TYR A 55 -5.88 -9.62 20.99
CA TYR A 55 -4.69 -8.79 21.14
C TYR A 55 -3.93 -8.63 19.82
N THR A 56 -3.63 -9.73 19.13
CA THR A 56 -2.89 -9.69 17.86
C THR A 56 -3.72 -8.99 16.79
N THR A 57 -5.03 -9.20 16.73
CA THR A 57 -5.92 -8.54 15.77
C THR A 57 -5.95 -7.03 15.96
N ARG A 58 -6.02 -6.54 17.21
CA ARG A 58 -5.98 -5.11 17.52
C ARG A 58 -4.60 -4.50 17.22
N THR A 59 -3.52 -5.21 17.57
CA THR A 59 -2.15 -4.74 17.30
C THR A 59 -1.89 -4.63 15.81
N ASP A 60 -2.30 -5.63 15.02
CA ASP A 60 -2.27 -5.60 13.54
C ASP A 60 -3.10 -4.42 13.00
N ALA A 61 -4.26 -4.14 13.60
CA ALA A 61 -5.11 -3.01 13.23
C ALA A 61 -4.37 -1.67 13.30
N TYR A 62 -3.73 -1.39 14.44
CA TYR A 62 -3.00 -0.13 14.63
C TYR A 62 -1.79 -0.02 13.69
N CYS A 63 -1.11 -1.14 13.42
CA CYS A 63 -0.03 -1.19 12.43
C CYS A 63 -0.54 -0.80 11.03
N LEU A 64 -1.65 -1.40 10.57
CA LEU A 64 -2.24 -1.11 9.27
C LEU A 64 -2.73 0.34 9.16
N LEU A 65 -3.35 0.88 10.21
CA LEU A 65 -3.77 2.28 10.24
C LEU A 65 -2.57 3.23 10.15
N ALA A 66 -1.50 2.98 10.90
CA ALA A 66 -0.28 3.76 10.82
C ALA A 66 0.33 3.72 9.41
N LEU A 67 0.44 2.53 8.80
CA LEU A 67 0.93 2.37 7.43
C LEU A 67 0.06 3.12 6.41
N SER A 68 -1.27 3.10 6.58
CA SER A 68 -2.17 3.87 5.73
C SER A 68 -1.89 5.38 5.80
N PHE A 69 -1.76 5.94 7.01
CA PHE A 69 -1.48 7.37 7.17
C PHE A 69 -0.11 7.76 6.65
N ILE A 70 0.91 6.92 6.87
CA ILE A 70 2.24 7.12 6.32
C ILE A 70 2.17 7.21 4.79
N LEU A 71 1.45 6.31 4.12
CA LEU A 71 1.27 6.33 2.67
C LEU A 71 0.60 7.61 2.17
N LEU A 72 -0.43 8.11 2.86
CA LEU A 72 -1.09 9.38 2.49
C LEU A 72 -0.14 10.56 2.64
N ILE A 73 0.60 10.63 3.75
CA ILE A 73 1.56 11.71 4.03
C ILE A 73 2.67 11.76 2.98
N ILE A 74 3.32 10.63 2.70
CA ILE A 74 4.47 10.58 1.76
C ILE A 74 4.06 10.71 0.30
N SER A 75 2.76 10.64 0.01
CA SER A 75 2.17 10.91 -1.31
C SER A 75 1.75 12.37 -1.51
N ASP A 76 2.03 13.25 -0.54
CA ASP A 76 1.59 14.65 -0.53
C ASP A 76 0.05 14.81 -0.66
N ALA A 77 -0.71 13.80 -0.25
CA ALA A 77 -2.17 13.84 -0.30
C ALA A 77 -2.78 14.69 0.84
N VAL A 78 -2.01 14.89 1.91
CA VAL A 78 -2.38 15.77 3.02
C VAL A 78 -1.42 16.96 3.02
N PRO A 79 -1.91 18.20 2.90
CA PRO A 79 -1.06 19.38 3.01
C PRO A 79 -0.59 19.51 4.45
N LEU A 80 0.69 19.22 4.71
CA LEU A 80 1.29 19.36 6.03
C LEU A 80 1.85 20.78 6.25
N PRO A 81 1.78 21.32 7.47
CA PRO A 81 2.49 22.54 7.84
C PRO A 81 4.00 22.39 7.60
N SER A 82 4.67 23.49 7.22
CA SER A 82 6.12 23.50 6.92
C SER A 82 7.01 22.99 8.07
N SER A 83 6.54 23.10 9.31
CA SER A 83 7.21 22.55 10.51
C SER A 83 7.36 21.03 10.49
N TYR A 84 6.54 20.32 9.71
CA TYR A 84 6.55 18.85 9.61
C TYR A 84 7.13 18.31 8.30
N THR A 85 7.40 19.18 7.31
CA THR A 85 7.84 18.77 5.96
C THR A 85 9.36 18.77 5.78
N THR A 86 10.14 19.11 6.81
CA THR A 86 11.59 19.27 6.69
C THR A 86 12.31 17.96 7.04
N SER A 87 12.94 17.33 6.03
CA SER A 87 13.92 16.26 6.25
C SER A 87 15.33 16.86 6.25
N ALA A 88 16.12 16.62 7.31
CA ALA A 88 17.51 17.06 7.38
C ALA A 88 18.44 16.39 6.33
N LEU A 89 17.94 15.40 5.59
CA LEU A 89 18.69 14.62 4.60
C LEU A 89 18.48 15.08 3.15
N VAL A 90 17.57 16.02 2.91
CA VAL A 90 17.29 16.55 1.56
C VAL A 90 17.42 18.07 1.58
N PRO A 91 18.27 18.68 0.72
CA PRO A 91 18.37 20.12 0.62
C PRO A 91 16.99 20.75 0.36
N PRO A 92 16.69 21.94 0.90
CA PRO A 92 15.43 22.61 0.63
C PRO A 92 15.25 22.75 -0.89
N PRO A 93 14.03 22.50 -1.42
CA PRO A 93 13.80 22.53 -2.85
C PRO A 93 14.17 23.92 -3.40
N SER A 94 15.11 23.97 -4.35
CA SER A 94 15.30 25.15 -5.18
C SER A 94 14.02 25.36 -6.00
N ASP A 95 13.54 26.60 -6.04
CA ASP A 95 12.20 27.08 -6.41
C ASP A 95 11.66 26.71 -7.82
N THR A 96 12.30 25.80 -8.56
CA THR A 96 12.03 25.58 -10.00
C THR A 96 11.71 24.14 -10.40
N THR A 97 11.82 23.14 -9.51
CA THR A 97 11.37 21.77 -9.84
C THR A 97 10.72 21.11 -8.63
N ARG A 98 9.42 20.77 -8.75
CA ARG A 98 8.73 19.95 -7.74
C ARG A 98 9.52 18.64 -7.56
N PRO A 99 10.12 18.37 -6.39
CA PRO A 99 10.89 17.15 -6.21
C PRO A 99 9.96 15.96 -6.40
N LYS A 100 10.24 15.07 -7.35
CA LYS A 100 9.62 13.75 -7.36
C LYS A 100 9.96 13.09 -6.02
N SER A 101 8.96 12.58 -5.31
CA SER A 101 9.15 11.90 -4.01
C SER A 101 10.29 10.87 -4.14
N PRO A 102 11.46 11.10 -3.51
CA PRO A 102 12.67 10.32 -3.80
C PRO A 102 12.52 8.85 -3.41
N TYR A 103 11.56 8.55 -2.51
CA TYR A 103 11.29 7.22 -1.99
C TYR A 103 10.11 6.52 -2.67
N ALA A 104 9.41 7.15 -3.63
CA ALA A 104 8.21 6.61 -4.27
C ALA A 104 8.38 5.17 -4.76
N ARG A 105 9.52 4.87 -5.40
CA ARG A 105 9.83 3.52 -5.89
C ARG A 105 10.04 2.51 -4.77
N ALA A 106 10.75 2.91 -3.71
CA ALA A 106 11.00 2.04 -2.57
C ALA A 106 9.69 1.71 -1.85
N ILE A 107 8.81 2.70 -1.69
CA ILE A 107 7.48 2.54 -1.10
C ILE A 107 6.66 1.55 -1.92
N ILE A 108 6.59 1.72 -3.25
CA ILE A 108 5.85 0.77 -4.10
C ILE A 108 6.44 -0.63 -3.97
N PHE A 109 7.76 -0.78 -4.05
CA PHE A 109 8.41 -2.09 -3.98
C PHE A 109 8.14 -2.80 -2.64
N VAL A 110 8.34 -2.10 -1.51
CA VAL A 110 8.13 -2.67 -0.16
C VAL A 110 6.67 -3.06 0.05
N THR A 111 5.73 -2.22 -0.35
CA THR A 111 4.30 -2.54 -0.22
C THR A 111 3.87 -3.67 -1.15
N LEU A 112 4.49 -3.81 -2.32
CA LEU A 112 4.25 -4.92 -3.24
C LEU A 112 4.71 -6.25 -2.65
N LEU A 113 5.86 -6.27 -1.96
CA LEU A 113 6.30 -7.43 -1.19
C LEU A 113 5.30 -7.78 -0.07
N HIS A 114 4.76 -6.79 0.63
CA HIS A 114 3.74 -7.02 1.64
C HIS A 114 2.43 -7.59 1.05
N HIS A 115 1.96 -7.08 -0.09
CA HIS A 115 0.81 -7.65 -0.79
C HIS A 115 1.07 -9.08 -1.27
N ALA A 116 2.28 -9.37 -1.77
CA ALA A 116 2.66 -10.73 -2.15
C ALA A 116 2.66 -11.69 -0.94
N ALA A 117 3.26 -11.28 0.18
CA ALA A 117 3.31 -12.08 1.40
C ALA A 117 1.90 -12.36 1.96
N THR A 118 1.05 -11.35 2.02
CA THR A 118 -0.33 -11.50 2.52
C THR A 118 -1.23 -12.26 1.54
N CYS A 119 -1.02 -12.12 0.23
CA CYS A 119 -1.68 -12.95 -0.78
C CYS A 119 -1.30 -14.42 -0.64
N ALA A 120 0.01 -14.71 -0.49
CA ALA A 120 0.49 -16.08 -0.28
C ALA A 120 -0.08 -16.69 1.00
N GLY A 121 -0.08 -15.93 2.11
CA GLY A 121 -0.70 -16.35 3.37
C GLY A 121 -2.20 -16.62 3.25
N ALA A 122 -2.95 -15.76 2.56
CA ALA A 122 -4.38 -16.02 2.32
C ALA A 122 -4.60 -17.24 1.42
N TYR A 123 -3.75 -17.43 0.41
CA TYR A 123 -3.86 -18.53 -0.55
C TYR A 123 -3.71 -19.91 0.11
N THR A 124 -2.81 -20.07 1.09
CA THR A 124 -2.61 -21.35 1.78
C THR A 124 -3.87 -21.82 2.53
N HIS A 125 -4.70 -20.88 3.00
CA HIS A 125 -6.01 -21.16 3.59
C HIS A 125 -7.10 -21.30 2.53
N TRP A 126 -7.10 -20.41 1.53
CA TRP A 126 -8.09 -20.36 0.46
C TRP A 126 -8.15 -21.65 -0.36
N VAL A 127 -7.01 -22.28 -0.66
CA VAL A 127 -6.95 -23.51 -1.48
C VAL A 127 -7.53 -24.74 -0.76
N LYS A 128 -7.68 -24.69 0.56
CA LYS A 128 -8.17 -25.82 1.36
C LYS A 128 -9.68 -25.67 1.60
N PRO A 129 -10.53 -26.59 1.14
CA PRO A 129 -11.98 -26.50 1.37
C PRO A 129 -12.38 -26.38 2.85
N THR A 130 -11.58 -26.97 3.75
CA THR A 130 -11.80 -26.93 5.20
C THR A 130 -11.44 -25.60 5.86
N HIS A 131 -10.65 -24.75 5.18
CA HIS A 131 -10.15 -23.47 5.69
C HIS A 131 -10.61 -22.27 4.86
N TRP A 132 -11.32 -22.53 3.76
CA TRP A 132 -11.81 -21.50 2.86
C TRP A 132 -12.88 -20.66 3.56
N THR A 133 -12.73 -19.34 3.48
CA THR A 133 -13.75 -18.36 3.85
C THR A 133 -13.84 -17.27 2.80
N VAL A 134 -14.93 -16.50 2.82
CA VAL A 134 -15.09 -15.32 1.96
C VAL A 134 -13.93 -14.33 2.19
N ALA A 135 -13.50 -14.16 3.44
CA ALA A 135 -12.37 -13.28 3.77
C ALA A 135 -11.05 -13.76 3.16
N MET A 136 -10.80 -15.07 3.08
CA MET A 136 -9.63 -15.60 2.36
C MET A 136 -9.70 -15.29 0.86
N SER A 137 -10.89 -15.39 0.27
CA SER A 137 -11.08 -15.05 -1.16
C SER A 137 -10.78 -13.57 -1.42
N ILE A 138 -11.31 -12.68 -0.57
CA ILE A 138 -11.00 -11.25 -0.61
C ILE A 138 -9.50 -11.01 -0.41
N GLY A 139 -8.87 -11.74 0.52
CA GLY A 139 -7.43 -11.68 0.78
C GLY A 139 -6.58 -12.04 -0.42
N VAL A 140 -6.93 -13.11 -1.16
CA VAL A 140 -6.21 -13.52 -2.37
C VAL A 140 -6.41 -12.50 -3.49
N TRP A 141 -7.66 -12.27 -3.90
CA TRP A 141 -7.94 -11.45 -5.08
C TRP A 141 -7.67 -9.96 -4.87
N GLY A 142 -7.94 -9.44 -3.67
CA GLY A 142 -7.65 -8.04 -3.33
C GLY A 142 -6.15 -7.75 -3.34
N ASN A 143 -5.33 -8.61 -2.74
CA ASN A 143 -3.88 -8.41 -2.79
C ASN A 143 -3.31 -8.68 -4.19
N LEU A 144 -3.85 -9.63 -4.95
CA LEU A 144 -3.42 -9.87 -6.34
C LEU A 144 -3.69 -8.66 -7.25
N ALA A 145 -4.86 -8.02 -7.09
CA ALA A 145 -5.17 -6.79 -7.81
C ALA A 145 -4.19 -5.67 -7.46
N LEU A 146 -3.87 -5.49 -6.16
CA LEU A 146 -2.89 -4.49 -5.72
C LEU A 146 -1.49 -4.78 -6.27
N ILE A 147 -1.05 -6.05 -6.31
CA ILE A 147 0.21 -6.43 -6.95
C ILE A 147 0.21 -6.03 -8.42
N ALA A 148 -0.86 -6.30 -9.17
CA ALA A 148 -0.94 -5.95 -10.58
C ALA A 148 -0.84 -4.42 -10.80
N VAL A 149 -1.59 -3.64 -10.01
CA VAL A 149 -1.52 -2.17 -10.05
C VAL A 149 -0.12 -1.67 -9.66
N GLY A 150 0.53 -2.29 -8.68
CA GLY A 150 1.88 -1.94 -8.24
C GLY A 150 2.95 -2.23 -9.30
N ILE A 151 2.82 -3.34 -10.04
CA ILE A 151 3.69 -3.64 -11.19
C ILE A 151 3.52 -2.58 -12.27
N VAL A 152 2.28 -2.18 -12.58
CA VAL A 152 2.02 -1.10 -13.56
C VAL A 152 2.65 0.21 -13.10
N ALA A 153 2.46 0.60 -11.83
CA ALA A 153 3.02 1.81 -11.26
C ALA A 153 4.57 1.84 -11.32
N LEU A 154 5.22 0.71 -11.00
CA LEU A 154 6.67 0.59 -11.14
C LEU A 154 7.11 0.76 -12.60
N ARG A 155 6.46 0.07 -13.55
CA ARG A 155 6.82 0.12 -14.98
C ARG A 155 6.65 1.52 -15.57
N SER A 156 5.55 2.21 -15.27
CA SER A 156 5.32 3.56 -15.76
C SER A 156 6.38 4.56 -15.29
N ASP A 157 6.91 4.39 -14.07
CA ASP A 157 8.01 5.22 -13.58
C ASP A 157 9.34 4.90 -14.29
N PHE A 158 9.60 3.61 -14.59
CA PHE A 158 10.77 3.21 -15.37
C PHE A 158 10.76 3.77 -16.79
N ASP A 159 9.64 3.72 -17.48
CA ASP A 159 9.52 4.22 -18.86
C ASP A 159 9.67 5.74 -18.91
N GLY A 160 9.02 6.47 -17.99
CA GLY A 160 9.20 7.92 -17.87
C GLY A 160 10.65 8.34 -17.59
N LYS A 161 11.44 7.52 -16.87
CA LYS A 161 12.87 7.80 -16.64
C LYS A 161 13.72 7.57 -17.89
N ARG A 162 13.42 6.55 -18.70
CA ARG A 162 14.13 6.28 -19.97
C ARG A 162 13.96 7.42 -20.96
N ASP A 163 12.75 7.97 -21.06
CA ASP A 163 12.43 9.05 -21.98
C ASP A 163 13.18 10.35 -21.65
N VAL A 164 13.28 10.68 -20.35
CA VAL A 164 14.05 11.84 -19.88
C VAL A 164 15.55 11.69 -20.19
N VAL A 165 16.11 10.49 -19.96
CA VAL A 165 17.52 10.21 -20.27
C VAL A 165 17.79 10.27 -21.79
N ALA A 166 16.86 9.75 -22.60
CA ALA A 166 16.96 9.81 -24.06
C ALA A 166 16.87 11.26 -24.58
N ALA A 167 15.98 12.07 -24.02
CA ALA A 167 15.83 13.48 -24.35
C ALA A 167 17.08 14.29 -23.97
N GLY A 168 17.61 14.12 -22.76
CA GLY A 168 18.84 14.78 -22.31
C GLY A 168 20.07 14.43 -23.17
N ARG A 169 20.17 13.17 -23.63
CA ARG A 169 21.22 12.73 -24.55
C ARG A 169 21.10 13.37 -25.95
N LYS A 170 19.89 13.67 -26.43
CA LYS A 170 19.68 14.38 -27.70
C LYS A 170 20.10 15.84 -27.59
N VAL A 171 19.73 16.52 -26.51
CA VAL A 171 20.09 17.94 -26.26
C VAL A 171 21.62 18.12 -26.15
N GLY A 172 22.31 17.21 -25.46
CA GLY A 172 23.77 17.26 -25.33
C GLY A 172 24.56 16.91 -26.60
N LYS A 173 23.90 16.46 -27.68
CA LYS A 173 24.53 16.24 -29.00
C LYS A 173 24.31 17.40 -29.98
N THR A 174 23.42 18.34 -29.65
CA THR A 174 23.07 19.51 -30.47
C THR A 174 23.68 20.81 -29.94
N ALA A 175 24.50 20.74 -28.90
CA ALA A 175 25.35 21.81 -28.38
C ALA A 175 26.82 21.47 -28.67
#